data_AF-A0AAD7WQX7-F1
#
_entry.id   AF-A0AAD7WQX7-F1
#
_cell.length_a   1.000
_cell.length_b   1.000
_cell.length_c   1.000
_cell.angle_alpha   90.00
_cell.angle_beta   90.00
_cell.angle_gamma   90.00
#
_symmetry.space_group_name_H-M   'P 1'
#
loop_
_entity.id
_entity.type
_entity.pdbx_description
1 polymer ?
#
loop_
_entity_poly.entity_id
_entity_poly.type
_entity_poly.pdbx_seq_one_letter_code
_entity_poly.pdbx_strand_id
1 'polypeptide(L)'
;METEGQWWKGQLAADIHQSLRIKELKLPAYRAHSPQISMRRYFADLLAILSNRYQLCPTARHLAVYLLDLFMDHYDVAVKQLYVIALSCLLLASKFEEKEDRVPKLEQLNALGFMCSLNLVLNKRDLIRMELLLLETFGWNLCMPTPAHFIDYYLHASVQESDLHNGWPLSSLSKTKAFMDKYTHYFLEVSLQDHAFLSFRPSQVAAACIAASRICLQISPSWTTSLHLLTGYSWDHLTQCIELMLIAHDNDVKEANKTKTTPPSGQASLHAQPTPPSSTPSALRQASSSSSTTTQQLLFQPGGYPHLSQHSAPLSQLHALADPQALGPVVTQDYLQSHRVGLLAGGAVGGPFHPYPGLAAGLQPGVRALPLPGPISMQVAMAAEPRHCLSVAYGGGYLGSHHSFATGCFDR
;
A
#
# COMPACT_ATOMS: atom_id res chain seq x y z
N MET A 1 -25.78 18.78 -12.88
CA MET A 1 -24.30 18.80 -12.97
C MET A 1 -23.82 17.79 -11.94
N GLU A 2 -23.79 16.52 -12.32
CA GLU A 2 -23.26 15.46 -11.47
C GLU A 2 -21.79 15.81 -11.17
N THR A 3 -21.39 15.70 -9.91
CA THR A 3 -20.00 15.92 -9.51
C THR A 3 -19.13 14.84 -10.16
N GLU A 4 -18.53 15.16 -11.31
CA GLU A 4 -17.73 14.27 -12.17
C GLU A 4 -16.58 13.51 -11.45
N GLY A 5 -16.32 13.76 -10.17
CA GLY A 5 -15.28 13.09 -9.39
C GLY A 5 -15.73 12.04 -8.38
N GLN A 6 -17.03 11.88 -8.09
CA GLN A 6 -17.51 10.98 -7.02
C GLN A 6 -18.55 9.99 -7.53
N TRP A 7 -18.12 9.08 -8.42
CA TRP A 7 -19.01 8.10 -9.06
C TRP A 7 -19.83 7.28 -8.03
N TRP A 8 -19.27 7.06 -6.84
CA TRP A 8 -19.90 6.32 -5.74
C TRP A 8 -21.14 6.99 -5.12
N LYS A 9 -21.41 8.26 -5.45
CA LYS A 9 -22.63 8.97 -5.04
C LYS A 9 -23.67 9.05 -6.16
N GLY A 10 -23.33 8.61 -7.37
CA GLY A 10 -24.22 8.65 -8.52
C GLY A 10 -25.26 7.53 -8.50
N GLN A 11 -26.28 7.66 -9.35
CA GLN A 11 -27.34 6.64 -9.49
C GLN A 11 -26.79 5.30 -10.02
N LEU A 12 -25.70 5.34 -10.80
CA LEU A 12 -25.02 4.17 -11.35
C LEU A 12 -23.99 3.55 -10.39
N ALA A 13 -23.87 4.02 -9.15
CA ALA A 13 -22.82 3.57 -8.23
C ALA A 13 -22.84 2.05 -7.99
N ALA A 14 -24.03 1.46 -7.84
CA ALA A 14 -24.16 0.01 -7.67
C ALA A 14 -23.73 -0.77 -8.93
N ASP A 15 -24.09 -0.29 -10.12
CA ASP A 15 -23.72 -0.93 -11.39
C ASP A 15 -22.22 -0.82 -11.66
N ILE A 16 -21.62 0.33 -11.37
CA ILE A 16 -20.18 0.56 -11.47
C ILE A 16 -19.44 -0.37 -10.49
N HIS A 17 -19.88 -0.42 -9.23
CA HIS A 17 -19.34 -1.33 -8.23
C HIS A 17 -19.40 -2.78 -8.71
N GLN A 18 -20.56 -3.25 -9.18
CA GLN A 18 -20.73 -4.61 -9.69
C GLN A 18 -19.84 -4.89 -10.91
N SER A 19 -19.68 -3.93 -11.81
CA SER A 19 -18.77 -4.04 -12.96
C SER A 19 -17.31 -4.19 -12.51
N LEU A 20 -16.86 -3.40 -11.53
CA LEU A 20 -15.53 -3.53 -10.93
C LEU A 20 -15.35 -4.90 -10.25
N ARG A 21 -16.38 -5.40 -9.54
CA ARG A 21 -16.40 -6.74 -8.92
C ARG A 21 -16.31 -7.88 -9.93
N ILE A 22 -16.90 -7.73 -11.11
CA ILE A 22 -16.76 -8.72 -12.20
C ILE A 22 -15.36 -8.65 -12.81
N LYS A 23 -14.81 -7.45 -12.99
CA LYS A 23 -13.46 -7.25 -13.54
C LYS A 23 -12.36 -7.78 -12.64
N GLU A 24 -12.46 -7.62 -11.32
CA GLU A 24 -11.44 -8.13 -10.39
C GLU A 24 -11.26 -9.66 -10.46
N LEU A 25 -12.29 -10.41 -10.87
CA LEU A 25 -12.22 -11.86 -11.06
C LEU A 25 -11.37 -12.29 -12.25
N LYS A 26 -11.08 -11.36 -13.16
CA LYS A 26 -10.30 -11.58 -14.40
C LYS A 26 -8.90 -10.96 -14.32
N LEU A 27 -8.49 -10.50 -13.15
CA LEU A 27 -7.17 -9.92 -12.97
C LEU A 27 -6.07 -10.96 -13.23
N PRO A 28 -4.91 -10.54 -13.79
CA PRO A 28 -3.76 -11.43 -13.94
C PRO A 28 -3.34 -12.03 -12.60
N ALA A 29 -2.97 -13.32 -12.61
CA ALA A 29 -2.50 -13.99 -11.42
C ALA A 29 -1.08 -13.52 -11.08
N TYR A 30 -0.90 -12.95 -9.90
CA TYR A 30 0.41 -12.61 -9.35
C TYR A 30 0.98 -13.80 -8.56
N ARG A 31 2.18 -14.26 -8.94
CA ARG A 31 2.79 -15.44 -8.33
C ARG A 31 3.88 -15.11 -7.31
N ALA A 32 4.38 -13.88 -7.25
CA ALA A 32 5.46 -13.45 -6.34
C ALA A 32 6.78 -14.24 -6.50
N HIS A 33 7.12 -14.67 -7.72
CA HIS A 33 8.35 -15.43 -8.00
C HIS A 33 9.44 -14.56 -8.64
N SER A 34 9.25 -13.25 -8.68
CA SER A 34 10.22 -12.30 -9.24
C SER A 34 11.58 -12.41 -8.52
N PRO A 35 12.72 -12.48 -9.23
CA PRO A 35 14.03 -12.38 -8.59
C PRO A 35 14.30 -10.99 -8.01
N GLN A 36 13.54 -9.96 -8.41
CA GLN A 36 13.64 -8.59 -7.88
C GLN A 36 12.64 -8.32 -6.74
N ILE A 37 11.96 -9.34 -6.22
CA ILE A 37 10.92 -9.18 -5.18
C ILE A 37 11.44 -8.46 -3.93
N SER A 38 12.72 -8.63 -3.60
CA SER A 38 13.38 -7.95 -2.47
C SER A 38 13.44 -6.42 -2.64
N MET A 39 13.43 -5.92 -3.88
CA MET A 39 13.42 -4.48 -4.20
C MET A 39 12.02 -3.89 -4.29
N ARG A 40 10.98 -4.73 -4.27
CA ARG A 40 9.60 -4.32 -4.53
C ARG A 40 9.12 -3.24 -3.55
N ARG A 41 9.42 -3.39 -2.25
CA ARG A 41 9.06 -2.39 -1.22
C ARG A 41 9.67 -1.02 -1.50
N TYR A 42 10.96 -1.00 -1.87
CA TYR A 42 11.65 0.25 -2.25
C TYR A 42 10.96 0.94 -3.42
N PHE A 43 10.57 0.20 -4.46
CA PHE A 43 9.90 0.80 -5.62
C PHE A 43 8.45 1.22 -5.32
N ALA A 44 7.72 0.47 -4.48
CA ALA A 44 6.41 0.90 -4.01
C ALA A 44 6.50 2.23 -3.25
N ASP A 45 7.47 2.38 -2.35
CA ASP A 45 7.73 3.62 -1.62
C ASP A 45 8.15 4.77 -2.56
N LEU A 46 9.03 4.49 -3.53
CA LEU A 46 9.41 5.47 -4.55
C LEU A 46 8.19 5.97 -5.33
N LEU A 47 7.32 5.06 -5.79
CA LEU A 47 6.10 5.40 -6.51
C LEU A 47 5.11 6.18 -5.64
N ALA A 48 4.98 5.84 -4.36
CA ALA A 48 4.17 6.59 -3.41
C ALA A 48 4.69 8.02 -3.21
N ILE A 49 6.00 8.21 -3.02
CA ILE A 49 6.64 9.52 -2.88
C ILE A 49 6.43 10.37 -4.14
N LEU A 50 6.63 9.79 -5.32
CA LEU A 50 6.43 10.49 -6.60
C LEU A 50 4.97 10.84 -6.82
N SER A 51 4.07 9.91 -6.57
CA SER A 51 2.63 10.14 -6.64
C SER A 51 2.21 11.30 -5.72
N ASN A 52 2.71 11.36 -4.49
CA ASN A 52 2.45 12.47 -3.56
C ASN A 52 3.03 13.80 -4.07
N ARG A 53 4.25 13.79 -4.61
CA ARG A 53 4.91 14.97 -5.18
C ARG A 53 4.11 15.57 -6.34
N TYR A 54 3.53 14.72 -7.20
CA TYR A 54 2.71 15.14 -8.33
C TYR A 54 1.21 15.21 -8.01
N GLN A 55 0.81 14.97 -6.75
CA GLN A 55 -0.58 14.99 -6.28
C GLN A 55 -1.50 14.08 -7.10
N LEU A 56 -1.00 12.90 -7.49
CA LEU A 56 -1.79 11.90 -8.20
C LEU A 56 -2.78 11.22 -7.26
N CYS A 57 -3.91 10.79 -7.80
CA CYS A 57 -4.96 10.09 -7.09
C CYS A 57 -4.47 8.70 -6.61
N PRO A 58 -5.11 8.15 -5.56
CA PRO A 58 -4.80 6.80 -5.09
C PRO A 58 -4.98 5.73 -6.17
N THR A 59 -5.95 5.86 -7.08
CA THR A 59 -6.15 4.87 -8.15
C THR A 59 -4.96 4.80 -9.11
N ALA A 60 -4.40 5.95 -9.53
CA ALA A 60 -3.18 6.01 -10.34
C ALA A 60 -1.98 5.38 -9.62
N ARG A 61 -1.80 5.69 -8.32
CA ARG A 61 -0.70 5.11 -7.51
C ARG A 61 -0.81 3.60 -7.41
N HIS A 62 -1.99 3.10 -7.05
CA HIS A 62 -2.23 1.68 -6.89
C HIS A 62 -2.07 0.93 -8.21
N LEU A 63 -2.57 1.50 -9.31
CA LEU A 63 -2.42 0.91 -10.62
C LEU A 63 -0.95 0.87 -11.03
N ALA A 64 -0.18 1.94 -10.80
CA ALA A 64 1.26 1.98 -11.10
C ALA A 64 2.04 0.86 -10.39
N VAL A 65 1.80 0.68 -9.09
CA VAL A 65 2.42 -0.39 -8.29
C VAL A 65 1.99 -1.76 -8.79
N TYR A 66 0.71 -1.94 -9.11
CA TYR A 66 0.19 -3.21 -9.62
C TYR A 66 0.79 -3.59 -10.98
N LEU A 67 0.90 -2.64 -11.91
CA LEU A 67 1.57 -2.85 -13.19
C LEU A 67 3.04 -3.23 -13.01
N LEU A 68 3.74 -2.56 -12.08
CA LEU A 68 5.13 -2.89 -11.77
C LEU A 68 5.26 -4.30 -11.18
N ASP A 69 4.40 -4.67 -10.23
CA ASP A 69 4.39 -6.00 -9.61
C ASP A 69 4.21 -7.11 -10.65
N LEU A 70 3.22 -6.97 -11.54
CA LEU A 70 2.99 -7.93 -12.63
C LEU A 70 4.18 -8.00 -13.57
N PHE A 71 4.75 -6.85 -13.96
CA PHE A 71 5.90 -6.82 -14.86
C PHE A 71 7.12 -7.54 -14.26
N MET A 72 7.44 -7.28 -13.00
CA MET A 72 8.53 -7.95 -12.29
C MET A 72 8.31 -9.46 -12.13
N ASP A 73 7.06 -9.92 -12.02
CA ASP A 73 6.75 -11.36 -11.90
C ASP A 73 6.98 -12.13 -13.21
N HIS A 74 6.84 -11.43 -14.35
CA HIS A 74 7.01 -11.98 -15.69
C HIS A 74 8.43 -11.88 -16.25
N TYR A 75 9.22 -10.86 -15.87
CA TYR A 75 10.51 -10.57 -16.49
C TYR A 75 11.68 -10.55 -15.51
N ASP A 76 12.86 -10.96 -15.99
CA ASP A 76 14.11 -10.65 -15.31
C ASP A 76 14.67 -9.31 -15.81
N VAL A 77 14.86 -8.37 -14.88
CA VAL A 77 15.09 -6.94 -15.11
C VAL A 77 16.28 -6.48 -14.26
N ALA A 78 17.24 -5.84 -14.92
CA ALA A 78 18.35 -5.19 -14.24
C ALA A 78 17.88 -3.97 -13.42
N VAL A 79 18.50 -3.75 -12.25
CA VAL A 79 18.14 -2.67 -11.30
C VAL A 79 17.98 -1.29 -11.97
N LYS A 80 18.93 -0.88 -12.81
CA LYS A 80 18.85 0.41 -13.51
C LYS A 80 17.64 0.51 -14.43
N GLN A 81 17.28 -0.58 -15.10
CA GLN A 81 16.11 -0.65 -15.97
C GLN A 81 14.80 -0.62 -15.17
N LEU A 82 14.81 -1.16 -13.94
CA LEU A 82 13.65 -1.19 -13.06
C LEU A 82 13.18 0.21 -12.66
N TYR A 83 14.08 1.19 -12.49
CA TYR A 83 13.70 2.60 -12.31
C TYR A 83 12.93 3.16 -13.50
N VAL A 84 13.38 2.85 -14.72
CA VAL A 84 12.71 3.30 -15.95
C VAL A 84 11.33 2.66 -16.07
N ILE A 85 11.22 1.36 -15.77
CA ILE A 85 9.94 0.63 -15.78
C ILE A 85 9.00 1.20 -14.72
N ALA A 86 9.46 1.43 -13.49
CA ALA A 86 8.63 2.00 -12.42
C ALA A 86 8.09 3.39 -12.82
N LEU A 87 8.95 4.28 -13.32
CA LEU A 87 8.51 5.59 -13.82
C LEU A 87 7.53 5.49 -14.99
N SER A 88 7.71 4.51 -15.87
CA SER A 88 6.81 4.26 -17.00
C SER A 88 5.46 3.71 -16.54
N CYS A 89 5.44 2.82 -15.54
CA CYS A 89 4.20 2.33 -14.91
C CYS A 89 3.43 3.49 -14.25
N LEU A 90 4.13 4.39 -13.56
CA LEU A 90 3.52 5.61 -12.99
C LEU A 90 2.92 6.49 -14.07
N LEU A 91 3.64 6.70 -15.17
CA LEU A 91 3.17 7.56 -16.26
C LEU A 91 1.95 6.96 -16.98
N LEU A 92 1.98 5.65 -17.27
CA LEU A 92 0.84 4.95 -17.87
C LEU A 92 -0.39 4.98 -16.97
N ALA A 93 -0.22 4.68 -15.68
CA ALA A 93 -1.32 4.74 -14.72
C ALA A 93 -1.87 6.16 -14.57
N SER A 94 -0.99 7.18 -14.57
CA SER A 94 -1.42 8.59 -14.56
C SER A 94 -2.22 8.92 -15.80
N LYS A 95 -1.74 8.61 -17.00
CA LYS A 95 -2.49 8.87 -18.25
C LYS A 95 -3.85 8.17 -18.30
N PHE A 96 -3.99 7.05 -17.58
CA PHE A 96 -5.23 6.27 -17.54
C PHE A 96 -6.23 6.82 -16.51
N GLU A 97 -5.77 7.18 -15.31
CA GLU A 97 -6.62 7.54 -14.17
C GLU A 97 -6.80 9.06 -14.00
N GLU A 98 -5.87 9.84 -14.55
CA GLU A 98 -5.78 11.28 -14.31
C GLU A 98 -6.28 12.14 -15.46
N LYS A 99 -6.63 13.38 -15.10
CA LYS A 99 -6.75 14.45 -16.07
C LYS A 99 -5.36 14.79 -16.62
N GLU A 100 -5.30 15.14 -17.90
CA GLU A 100 -4.05 15.41 -18.64
C GLU A 100 -3.14 16.45 -17.95
N ASP A 101 -3.72 17.44 -17.25
CA ASP A 101 -2.98 18.49 -16.54
C ASP A 101 -2.23 17.99 -15.30
N ARG A 102 -2.63 16.83 -14.73
CA ARG A 102 -1.97 16.20 -13.59
C ARG A 102 -0.90 15.17 -13.98
N VAL A 103 -0.84 14.78 -15.26
CA VAL A 103 0.12 13.77 -15.74
C VAL A 103 1.55 14.34 -15.70
N PRO A 104 2.51 13.68 -15.03
CA PRO A 104 3.89 14.17 -14.95
C PRO A 104 4.56 14.22 -16.32
N LYS A 105 5.21 15.34 -16.64
CA LYS A 105 5.94 15.53 -17.90
C LYS A 105 7.36 14.96 -17.83
N LEU A 106 7.92 14.61 -18.99
CA LEU A 106 9.28 14.05 -19.09
C LEU A 106 10.33 14.94 -18.42
N GLU A 107 10.24 16.26 -18.60
CA GLU A 107 11.17 17.21 -18.00
C GLU A 107 11.09 17.18 -16.47
N GLN A 108 9.89 17.02 -15.92
CA GLN A 108 9.68 16.91 -14.47
C GLN A 108 10.23 15.60 -13.91
N LEU A 109 10.13 14.50 -14.65
CA LEU A 109 10.72 13.21 -14.27
C LEU A 109 12.25 13.28 -14.27
N ASN A 110 12.86 13.86 -15.32
CA ASN A 110 14.32 14.04 -15.39
C ASN A 110 14.87 15.00 -14.33
N ALA A 111 14.05 15.91 -13.79
CA ALA A 111 14.43 16.81 -12.71
C ALA A 111 14.39 16.18 -11.31
N LEU A 112 14.06 14.89 -11.19
CA LEU A 112 14.06 14.17 -9.91
C LEU A 112 15.50 13.96 -9.43
N GLY A 113 15.81 14.30 -8.17
CA GLY A 113 17.18 14.27 -7.66
C GLY A 113 17.86 12.91 -7.75
N PHE A 114 17.12 11.81 -7.62
CA PHE A 114 17.70 10.47 -7.74
C PHE A 114 18.14 10.15 -9.18
N MET A 115 17.54 10.77 -10.20
CA MET A 115 17.95 10.59 -11.60
C MET A 115 19.40 11.01 -11.80
N CYS A 116 19.78 12.15 -11.22
CA CYS A 116 21.16 12.63 -11.21
C CYS A 116 22.08 11.66 -10.46
N SER A 117 21.68 11.20 -9.26
CA SER A 117 22.50 10.27 -8.46
C SER A 117 22.76 8.93 -9.16
N LEU A 118 21.79 8.44 -9.94
CA LEU A 118 21.88 7.18 -10.67
C LEU A 118 22.50 7.32 -12.06
N ASN A 119 22.91 8.53 -12.45
CA ASN A 119 23.33 8.86 -13.82
C ASN A 119 22.31 8.30 -14.84
N LEU A 120 21.03 8.59 -14.60
CA LEU A 120 19.89 8.15 -15.40
C LEU A 120 19.25 9.36 -16.06
N VAL A 121 19.07 9.29 -17.38
CA VAL A 121 18.37 10.32 -18.16
C VAL A 121 17.34 9.62 -19.04
N LEU A 122 16.08 10.00 -18.91
CA LEU A 122 15.00 9.49 -19.76
C LEU A 122 14.94 10.33 -21.03
N ASN A 123 15.13 9.67 -22.16
CA ASN A 123 14.88 10.26 -23.46
C ASN A 123 13.47 9.93 -23.92
N LYS A 124 12.80 10.87 -24.60
CA LYS A 124 11.42 10.70 -25.09
C LYS A 124 11.22 9.38 -25.84
N ARG A 125 12.15 9.05 -26.75
CA ARG A 125 12.09 7.82 -27.55
C ARG A 125 12.11 6.56 -26.69
N ASP A 126 12.96 6.53 -25.67
CA ASP A 126 13.16 5.33 -24.85
C ASP A 126 12.00 5.16 -23.85
N LEU A 127 11.47 6.27 -23.34
CA LEU A 127 10.26 6.27 -22.53
C LEU A 127 9.04 5.75 -23.33
N ILE A 128 8.82 6.25 -24.55
CA ILE A 128 7.72 5.76 -25.41
C ILE A 128 7.86 4.27 -25.70
N ARG A 129 9.08 3.77 -25.96
CA ARG A 129 9.30 2.34 -26.16
C ARG A 129 8.95 1.52 -24.92
N MET A 130 9.30 2.01 -23.74
CA MET A 130 8.97 1.34 -22.48
C MET A 130 7.46 1.33 -22.23
N GLU A 131 6.77 2.45 -22.49
CA GLU A 131 5.31 2.52 -22.39
C GLU A 131 4.63 1.55 -23.35
N LEU A 132 5.10 1.46 -24.60
CA LEU A 132 4.59 0.49 -25.58
C LEU A 132 4.84 -0.95 -25.14
N LEU A 133 6.03 -1.28 -24.65
CA LEU A 133 6.34 -2.62 -24.12
C LEU A 133 5.41 -3.00 -22.97
N LEU A 134 5.14 -2.08 -22.04
CA LEU A 134 4.20 -2.29 -20.94
C LEU A 134 2.77 -2.51 -21.47
N LEU A 135 2.30 -1.67 -22.39
CA LEU A 135 0.98 -1.82 -23.00
C LEU A 135 0.84 -3.16 -23.73
N GLU A 136 1.84 -3.56 -24.50
CA GLU A 136 1.87 -4.87 -25.17
C GLU A 136 1.85 -6.02 -24.17
N THR A 137 2.63 -5.92 -23.09
CA THR A 137 2.66 -6.93 -22.00
C THR A 137 1.27 -7.14 -21.41
N PHE A 138 0.48 -6.06 -21.25
CA PHE A 138 -0.86 -6.13 -20.67
C PHE A 138 -1.98 -6.26 -21.72
N GLY A 139 -1.64 -6.52 -22.99
CA GLY A 139 -2.63 -6.63 -24.06
C GLY A 139 -3.49 -5.38 -24.20
N TRP A 140 -2.91 -4.20 -23.95
CA TRP A 140 -3.56 -2.89 -23.93
C TRP A 140 -4.70 -2.74 -22.92
N ASN A 141 -4.86 -3.68 -21.98
CA ASN A 141 -5.90 -3.63 -20.96
C ASN A 141 -5.35 -3.05 -19.65
N LEU A 142 -5.45 -1.74 -19.47
CA LEU A 142 -5.13 -1.08 -18.19
C LEU A 142 -6.32 -0.99 -17.22
N CYS A 143 -7.50 -1.50 -17.61
CA CYS A 143 -8.70 -1.46 -16.79
C CYS A 143 -8.68 -2.55 -15.70
N MET A 144 -7.70 -2.44 -14.81
CA MET A 144 -7.40 -3.39 -13.74
C MET A 144 -7.81 -2.77 -12.40
N PRO A 145 -8.98 -3.14 -11.83
CA PRO A 145 -9.42 -2.56 -10.57
C PRO A 145 -8.45 -2.89 -9.44
N THR A 146 -8.15 -1.87 -8.64
CA THR A 146 -7.29 -1.93 -7.45
C THR A 146 -8.10 -1.60 -6.19
N PRO A 147 -7.58 -1.84 -4.96
CA PRO A 147 -8.33 -1.51 -3.75
C PRO A 147 -8.79 -0.04 -3.69
N ALA A 148 -7.99 0.87 -4.23
CA ALA A 148 -8.32 2.30 -4.34
C ALA A 148 -9.59 2.58 -5.16
N HIS A 149 -9.95 1.70 -6.11
CA HIS A 149 -11.17 1.85 -6.90
C HIS A 149 -12.43 1.55 -6.09
N PHE A 150 -12.33 0.83 -4.96
CA PHE A 150 -13.49 0.46 -4.14
C PHE A 150 -13.62 1.30 -2.87
N ILE A 151 -12.53 1.93 -2.45
CA ILE A 151 -12.38 2.45 -1.08
C ILE A 151 -13.43 3.51 -0.73
N ASP A 152 -13.67 4.49 -1.61
CA ASP A 152 -14.59 5.60 -1.35
C ASP A 152 -16.06 5.15 -1.34
N TYR A 153 -16.40 4.15 -2.16
CA TYR A 153 -17.73 3.55 -2.17
C TYR A 153 -18.03 2.85 -0.84
N TYR A 154 -17.06 2.15 -0.28
CA TYR A 154 -17.22 1.50 1.04
C TYR A 154 -17.15 2.50 2.19
N LEU A 155 -16.28 3.50 2.08
CA LEU A 155 -16.13 4.57 3.07
C LEU A 155 -17.45 5.33 3.26
N HIS A 156 -18.25 5.50 2.20
CA HIS A 156 -19.55 6.15 2.29
C HIS A 156 -20.53 5.48 3.28
N ALA A 157 -20.47 4.14 3.40
CA ALA A 157 -21.29 3.35 4.32
C ALA A 157 -20.56 2.96 5.62
N SER A 158 -19.35 3.49 5.83
CA SER A 158 -18.44 3.02 6.89
C SER A 158 -18.75 3.51 8.29
N VAL A 159 -19.63 4.50 8.47
CA VAL A 159 -20.04 5.01 9.80
C VAL A 159 -21.53 5.36 9.79
N GLN A 160 -22.24 4.88 10.80
CA GLN A 160 -23.66 5.13 11.02
C GLN A 160 -23.89 5.81 12.38
N GLU A 161 -25.02 6.49 12.55
CA GLU A 161 -25.37 7.15 13.82
C GLU A 161 -25.56 6.17 14.98
N SER A 162 -25.95 4.93 14.66
CA SER A 162 -26.12 3.85 15.62
C SER A 162 -24.81 3.20 16.08
N ASP A 163 -23.66 3.57 15.51
CA ASP A 163 -22.37 3.02 15.91
C ASP A 163 -21.99 3.52 17.32
N LEU A 164 -21.13 2.75 18.00
CA LEU A 164 -20.60 3.09 19.32
C LEU A 164 -19.08 3.29 19.24
N HIS A 165 -18.57 4.32 19.91
CA HIS A 165 -17.15 4.54 20.14
C HIS A 165 -16.79 4.18 21.59
N ASN A 166 -15.92 3.18 21.78
CA ASN A 166 -15.61 2.62 23.10
C ASN A 166 -16.85 2.18 23.90
N GLY A 167 -17.87 1.64 23.22
CA GLY A 167 -19.13 1.22 23.83
C GLY A 167 -20.12 2.36 24.15
N TRP A 168 -19.77 3.62 23.87
CA TRP A 168 -20.63 4.79 24.07
C TRP A 168 -21.11 5.36 22.74
N PRO A 169 -22.26 6.07 22.72
CA PRO A 169 -22.73 6.75 21.50
C PRO A 169 -21.68 7.68 20.90
N LEU A 170 -21.62 7.75 19.57
CA LEU A 170 -20.69 8.64 18.87
C LEU A 170 -20.88 10.09 19.33
N SER A 171 -19.81 10.72 19.81
CA SER A 171 -19.86 12.13 20.23
C SER A 171 -20.06 13.09 19.05
N SER A 172 -19.62 12.70 17.84
CA SER A 172 -19.79 13.49 16.63
C SER A 172 -19.61 12.61 15.39
N LEU A 173 -20.67 12.48 14.58
CA LEU A 173 -20.64 11.71 13.35
C LEU A 173 -19.63 12.27 12.34
N SER A 174 -19.61 13.60 12.17
CA SER A 174 -18.72 14.26 11.21
C SER A 174 -17.23 14.09 11.56
N LYS A 175 -16.86 14.24 12.84
CA LYS A 175 -15.49 13.98 13.31
C LYS A 175 -15.10 12.51 13.11
N THR A 176 -16.00 11.59 13.46
CA THR A 176 -15.77 10.15 13.29
C THR A 176 -15.55 9.79 11.83
N LYS A 177 -16.37 10.31 10.92
CA LYS A 177 -16.19 10.14 9.47
C LYS A 177 -14.85 10.68 8.97
N ALA A 178 -14.40 11.83 9.49
CA ALA A 178 -13.09 12.39 9.13
C ALA A 178 -11.91 11.56 9.63
N PHE A 179 -12.01 10.93 10.81
CA PHE A 179 -10.99 9.97 11.27
C PHE A 179 -11.02 8.67 10.47
N MET A 180 -12.21 8.15 10.17
CA MET A 180 -12.38 6.97 9.33
C MET A 180 -11.78 7.17 7.95
N ASP A 181 -12.00 8.32 7.32
CA ASP A 181 -11.37 8.69 6.05
C ASP A 181 -9.84 8.59 6.12
N LYS A 182 -9.23 9.21 7.13
CA LYS A 182 -7.76 9.17 7.32
C LYS A 182 -7.22 7.76 7.57
N TYR A 183 -7.84 6.99 8.46
CA TYR A 183 -7.38 5.63 8.77
C TYR A 183 -7.59 4.68 7.59
N THR A 184 -8.68 4.85 6.85
CA THR A 184 -8.99 4.02 5.68
C THR A 184 -7.94 4.25 4.60
N HIS A 185 -7.61 5.51 4.30
CA HIS A 185 -6.56 5.83 3.34
C HIS A 185 -5.17 5.44 3.85
N TYR A 186 -4.90 5.53 5.16
CA TYR A 186 -3.67 4.98 5.73
C TYR A 186 -3.55 3.46 5.47
N PHE A 187 -4.58 2.67 5.77
CA PHE A 187 -4.55 1.22 5.50
C PHE A 187 -4.51 0.88 4.02
N LEU A 188 -5.08 1.75 3.17
CA LEU A 188 -4.95 1.65 1.74
C LEU A 188 -3.48 1.78 1.30
N GLU A 189 -2.72 2.74 1.85
CA GLU A 189 -1.27 2.83 1.60
C GLU A 189 -0.48 1.66 2.20
N VAL A 190 -0.85 1.18 3.39
CA VAL A 190 -0.25 -0.03 4.00
C VAL A 190 -0.40 -1.22 3.06
N SER A 191 -1.55 -1.37 2.41
CA SER A 191 -1.79 -2.47 1.46
C SER A 191 -0.84 -2.44 0.25
N LEU A 192 -0.27 -1.28 -0.08
CA LEU A 192 0.73 -1.15 -1.14
C LEU A 192 2.12 -1.54 -0.71
N GLN A 193 2.44 -1.67 0.58
CA GLN A 193 3.81 -1.92 1.04
C GLN A 193 4.20 -3.40 0.97
N ASP A 194 3.23 -4.31 1.11
CA ASP A 194 3.45 -5.75 1.11
C ASP A 194 2.67 -6.43 -0.04
N HIS A 195 3.38 -7.22 -0.84
CA HIS A 195 2.76 -7.95 -1.95
C HIS A 195 1.84 -9.08 -1.47
N ALA A 196 1.84 -9.45 -0.18
CA ALA A 196 0.90 -10.39 0.40
C ALA A 196 -0.57 -9.98 0.16
N PHE A 197 -0.86 -8.67 0.08
CA PHE A 197 -2.20 -8.17 -0.21
C PHE A 197 -2.70 -8.52 -1.62
N LEU A 198 -1.81 -8.85 -2.56
CA LEU A 198 -2.18 -9.30 -3.90
C LEU A 198 -2.78 -10.72 -3.92
N SER A 199 -2.68 -11.46 -2.81
CA SER A 199 -3.37 -12.75 -2.65
C SER A 199 -4.88 -12.61 -2.40
N PHE A 200 -5.35 -11.41 -2.08
CA PHE A 200 -6.77 -11.11 -1.87
C PHE A 200 -7.35 -10.36 -3.07
N ARG A 201 -8.67 -10.40 -3.20
CA ARG A 201 -9.35 -9.56 -4.20
C ARG A 201 -9.20 -8.07 -3.82
N PRO A 202 -9.01 -7.16 -4.79
CA PRO A 202 -8.97 -5.73 -4.54
C PRO A 202 -10.12 -5.20 -3.68
N SER A 203 -11.35 -5.65 -3.93
CA SER A 203 -12.52 -5.28 -3.15
C SER A 203 -12.49 -5.82 -1.71
N GLN A 204 -11.87 -6.98 -1.49
CA GLN A 204 -11.69 -7.58 -0.17
C GLN A 204 -10.65 -6.79 0.65
N VAL A 205 -9.55 -6.37 0.01
CA VAL A 205 -8.55 -5.48 0.64
C VAL A 205 -9.20 -4.16 1.03
N ALA A 206 -9.97 -3.52 0.14
CA ALA A 206 -10.66 -2.27 0.46
C ALA A 206 -11.66 -2.42 1.63
N ALA A 207 -12.41 -3.53 1.68
CA ALA A 207 -13.29 -3.84 2.80
C ALA A 207 -12.50 -4.06 4.11
N ALA A 208 -11.35 -4.74 4.05
CA ALA A 208 -10.47 -4.92 5.20
C ALA A 208 -9.90 -3.59 5.70
N CYS A 209 -9.56 -2.63 4.82
CA CYS A 209 -9.14 -1.27 5.23
C CYS A 209 -10.21 -0.60 6.10
N ILE A 210 -11.50 -0.72 5.72
CA ILE A 210 -12.62 -0.16 6.48
C ILE A 210 -12.73 -0.84 7.85
N ALA A 211 -12.68 -2.17 7.89
CA ALA A 211 -12.79 -2.93 9.13
C ALA A 211 -11.62 -2.65 10.08
N ALA A 212 -10.38 -2.68 9.58
CA ALA A 212 -9.18 -2.36 10.34
C ALA A 212 -9.24 -0.92 10.89
N SER A 213 -9.72 0.04 10.10
CA SER A 213 -9.94 1.42 10.55
C SER A 213 -10.94 1.50 11.71
N ARG A 214 -12.08 0.79 11.62
CA ARG A 214 -13.07 0.74 12.70
C ARG A 214 -12.49 0.13 13.96
N ILE A 215 -11.67 -0.92 13.85
CA ILE A 215 -10.97 -1.55 14.99
C ILE A 215 -10.00 -0.58 15.65
N CYS A 216 -9.10 0.05 14.88
CA CYS A 216 -8.13 1.02 15.42
C CYS A 216 -8.80 2.23 16.08
N LEU A 217 -9.93 2.67 15.53
CA LEU A 217 -10.72 3.77 16.07
C LEU A 217 -11.71 3.34 17.16
N GLN A 218 -11.72 2.07 17.56
CA GLN A 218 -12.62 1.52 18.58
C GLN A 218 -14.11 1.77 18.29
N ILE A 219 -14.48 1.70 17.01
CA ILE A 219 -15.84 1.82 16.53
C ILE A 219 -16.46 0.42 16.46
N SER A 220 -17.59 0.24 17.14
CA SER A 220 -18.33 -1.02 17.20
C SER A 220 -19.74 -0.89 16.61
N PRO A 221 -20.22 -1.92 15.90
CA PRO A 221 -19.52 -3.18 15.59
C PRO A 221 -18.41 -2.97 14.54
N SER A 222 -17.31 -3.73 14.59
CA SER A 222 -16.19 -3.56 13.64
C SER A 222 -16.57 -3.86 12.18
N TRP A 223 -17.63 -4.64 11.96
CA TRP A 223 -18.24 -4.89 10.66
C TRP A 223 -19.77 -4.86 10.78
N THR A 224 -20.43 -3.95 10.06
CA THR A 224 -21.87 -3.71 10.18
C THR A 224 -22.65 -4.54 9.15
N THR A 225 -23.94 -4.78 9.42
CA THR A 225 -24.85 -5.39 8.43
C THR A 225 -24.90 -4.59 7.13
N SER A 226 -24.82 -3.26 7.21
CA SER A 226 -24.77 -2.38 6.04
C SER A 226 -23.55 -2.64 5.16
N LEU A 227 -22.36 -2.77 5.77
CA LEU A 227 -21.13 -3.11 5.06
C LEU A 227 -21.18 -4.53 4.49
N HIS A 228 -21.76 -5.49 5.22
CA HIS A 228 -21.99 -6.85 4.72
C HIS A 228 -22.87 -6.84 3.48
N LEU A 229 -24.01 -6.16 3.50
CA LEU A 229 -24.94 -6.08 2.37
C LEU A 229 -24.35 -5.31 1.17
N LEU A 230 -23.61 -4.23 1.43
CA LEU A 230 -22.98 -3.42 0.38
C LEU A 230 -21.88 -4.18 -0.36
N THR A 231 -21.06 -4.95 0.37
CA THR A 231 -19.85 -5.57 -0.18
C THR A 231 -20.02 -7.06 -0.51
N GLY A 232 -20.97 -7.73 0.14
CA GLY A 232 -21.13 -9.19 0.11
C GLY A 232 -20.11 -9.96 0.96
N TYR A 233 -19.27 -9.27 1.75
CA TYR A 233 -18.28 -9.91 2.61
C TYR A 233 -18.80 -10.11 4.05
N SER A 234 -18.67 -11.33 4.58
CA SER A 234 -18.82 -11.61 6.01
C SER A 234 -17.51 -11.29 6.74
N TRP A 235 -17.54 -11.29 8.07
CA TRP A 235 -16.33 -11.13 8.88
C TRP A 235 -15.28 -12.19 8.54
N ASP A 236 -15.69 -13.45 8.41
CA ASP A 236 -14.79 -14.58 8.14
C ASP A 236 -14.05 -14.43 6.80
N HIS A 237 -14.69 -13.83 5.80
CA HIS A 237 -14.02 -13.52 4.53
C HIS A 237 -12.88 -12.50 4.71
N LEU A 238 -12.97 -11.61 5.71
CA LEU A 238 -12.05 -10.48 5.87
C LEU A 238 -10.97 -10.73 6.91
N THR A 239 -11.19 -11.64 7.87
CA THR A 239 -10.33 -11.85 9.05
C THR A 239 -8.84 -11.91 8.70
N GLN A 240 -8.45 -12.75 7.75
CA GLN A 240 -7.03 -12.90 7.39
C GLN A 240 -6.41 -11.60 6.83
N CYS A 241 -7.14 -10.84 6.04
CA CYS A 241 -6.64 -9.59 5.46
C CYS A 241 -6.59 -8.48 6.52
N ILE A 242 -7.56 -8.45 7.44
CA ILE A 242 -7.60 -7.51 8.57
C ILE A 242 -6.40 -7.76 9.49
N GLU A 243 -6.11 -9.01 9.83
CA GLU A 243 -4.98 -9.36 10.68
C GLU A 243 -3.65 -8.89 10.10
N LEU A 244 -3.42 -9.10 8.79
CA LEU A 244 -2.22 -8.61 8.11
C LEU A 244 -2.09 -7.08 8.19
N MET A 245 -3.20 -6.35 8.00
CA MET A 245 -3.21 -4.88 8.13
C MET A 245 -2.88 -4.42 9.55
N LEU A 246 -3.49 -5.05 10.56
CA LEU A 246 -3.26 -4.68 11.96
C LEU A 246 -1.83 -5.01 12.41
N ILE A 247 -1.27 -6.13 11.96
CA ILE A 247 0.14 -6.48 12.21
C ILE A 247 1.07 -5.41 11.61
N ALA A 248 0.82 -4.98 10.38
CA ALA A 248 1.61 -3.92 9.74
C ALA A 248 1.50 -2.59 10.51
N HIS A 249 0.29 -2.20 10.92
CA HIS A 249 0.06 -1.01 11.74
C HIS A 249 0.80 -1.07 13.08
N ASP A 250 0.74 -2.20 13.79
CA ASP A 250 1.43 -2.34 15.08
C ASP A 250 2.95 -2.26 14.95
N ASN A 251 3.49 -2.74 13.83
CA ASN A 251 4.91 -2.59 13.50
C ASN A 251 5.27 -1.12 13.25
N ASP A 252 4.47 -0.40 12.46
CA ASP A 252 4.66 1.04 12.22
C ASP A 252 4.64 1.85 13.52
N VAL A 253 3.69 1.56 14.43
CA VAL A 253 3.59 2.20 15.74
C VAL A 253 4.82 1.92 16.60
N LYS A 254 5.34 0.69 16.59
CA LYS A 254 6.58 0.33 17.31
C LYS A 254 7.78 1.08 16.76
N GLU A 255 7.94 1.15 15.45
CA GLU A 255 9.06 1.88 14.82
C GLU A 255 8.99 3.39 15.10
N ALA A 256 7.79 3.98 15.06
CA ALA A 256 7.57 5.38 15.41
C ALA A 256 7.90 5.70 16.88
N ASN A 257 7.71 4.74 17.79
CA ASN A 257 8.05 4.90 19.20
C ASN A 257 9.55 4.74 19.48
N LYS A 258 10.24 3.85 18.75
CA LYS A 258 11.71 3.69 18.83
C LYS A 258 12.44 4.98 18.44
N THR A 259 12.02 5.61 17.34
CA THR A 259 12.61 6.87 16.86
C THR A 259 12.39 8.06 17.80
N LYS A 260 11.35 8.03 18.64
CA LYS A 260 11.11 9.05 19.68
C LYS A 260 11.92 8.83 20.96
N THR A 261 12.44 7.62 21.20
CA THR A 261 13.14 7.25 22.45
C THR A 261 14.67 7.29 22.35
N THR A 262 15.25 7.55 21.18
CA THR A 262 16.70 7.80 21.02
C THR A 262 17.03 9.27 21.29
N PRO A 263 17.76 9.64 22.38
CA PRO A 263 18.23 11.00 22.58
C PRO A 263 19.33 11.35 21.57
N PRO A 264 19.49 12.62 21.15
CA PRO A 264 20.62 13.03 20.32
C PRO A 264 21.91 12.87 21.13
N SER A 265 22.74 11.90 20.72
CA SER A 265 24.08 11.69 21.26
C SER A 265 24.97 12.91 20.96
N GLY A 266 25.25 13.67 22.02
CA GLY A 266 26.38 14.56 22.27
C GLY A 266 27.12 15.18 21.09
N GLN A 267 26.81 16.44 20.77
CA GLN A 267 27.84 17.34 20.24
C GLN A 267 28.72 17.79 21.41
N ALA A 268 30.00 17.44 21.31
CA ALA A 268 31.04 17.85 22.23
C ALA A 268 31.11 19.38 22.31
N SER A 269 31.05 19.87 23.54
CA SER A 269 31.29 21.26 23.92
C SER A 269 32.75 21.63 23.65
N LEU A 270 32.99 22.66 22.84
CA LEU A 270 34.27 23.37 22.79
C LEU A 270 34.04 24.87 23.01
N HIS A 271 34.47 25.29 24.21
CA HIS A 271 35.03 26.58 24.58
C HIS A 271 34.18 27.86 24.44
N ALA A 272 33.76 28.37 25.60
CA ALA A 272 33.39 29.76 25.82
C ALA A 272 34.59 30.55 26.36
N GLN A 273 34.78 31.78 25.87
CA GLN A 273 35.50 32.85 26.59
C GLN A 273 34.69 34.17 26.53
N PRO A 274 34.78 35.04 27.57
CA PRO A 274 33.81 36.12 27.80
C PRO A 274 34.36 37.56 27.63
N THR A 275 33.43 38.54 27.71
CA THR A 275 33.53 40.00 28.02
C THR A 275 33.05 40.97 26.90
N PRO A 276 32.70 42.25 27.17
CA PRO A 276 31.64 42.79 28.07
C PRO A 276 30.80 43.94 27.37
N PRO A 277 29.89 44.69 28.06
CA PRO A 277 28.71 45.33 27.45
C PRO A 277 28.75 46.88 27.31
N SER A 278 27.89 47.42 26.44
CA SER A 278 27.35 48.80 26.41
C SER A 278 26.19 48.84 25.39
N SER A 279 25.10 49.59 25.45
CA SER A 279 24.63 50.74 26.24
C SER A 279 23.10 50.87 26.04
N THR A 280 22.37 51.24 27.10
CA THR A 280 21.05 51.92 27.09
C THR A 280 21.24 53.43 26.77
N PRO A 281 20.21 54.32 26.59
CA PRO A 281 18.88 54.24 27.22
C PRO A 281 17.66 54.93 26.52
N SER A 282 16.49 54.74 27.18
CA SER A 282 15.37 55.71 27.34
C SER A 282 14.44 55.97 26.13
N ALA A 283 13.13 56.19 26.25
CA ALA A 283 12.21 56.32 27.39
C ALA A 283 10.73 56.41 26.93
N LEU A 284 9.82 56.08 27.88
CA LEU A 284 8.49 56.68 28.13
C LEU A 284 7.34 56.51 27.11
N ARG A 285 6.29 55.75 27.49
CA ARG A 285 4.98 56.33 27.91
C ARG A 285 4.05 55.29 28.57
N GLN A 286 3.49 55.74 29.70
CA GLN A 286 2.34 55.29 30.50
C GLN A 286 1.09 54.97 29.64
N ALA A 287 0.00 54.34 30.07
CA ALA A 287 -0.47 53.55 31.21
C ALA A 287 -1.98 53.35 30.93
N SER A 288 -2.59 52.21 31.26
CA SER A 288 -3.92 52.14 31.90
C SER A 288 -4.42 50.70 32.02
N SER A 289 -5.01 50.47 33.18
CA SER A 289 -5.53 49.25 33.79
C SER A 289 -6.90 48.82 33.26
N SER A 290 -7.20 47.52 33.29
CA SER A 290 -8.37 47.01 34.03
C SER A 290 -8.37 45.49 34.16
N SER A 291 -8.76 45.07 35.35
CA SER A 291 -8.87 43.73 35.92
C SER A 291 -10.05 42.92 35.38
N SER A 292 -9.96 41.58 35.37
CA SER A 292 -10.73 40.73 36.31
C SER A 292 -10.69 39.22 35.99
N THR A 293 -10.60 38.46 37.10
CA THR A 293 -11.20 37.13 37.37
C THR A 293 -10.68 35.86 36.70
N THR A 294 -9.83 35.19 37.49
CA THR A 294 -9.70 33.74 37.64
C THR A 294 -11.04 33.08 37.98
N THR A 295 -11.43 32.04 37.25
CA THR A 295 -12.37 31.02 37.74
C THR A 295 -11.87 29.66 37.29
N GLN A 296 -11.64 28.79 38.26
CA GLN A 296 -11.24 27.40 38.07
C GLN A 296 -12.37 26.64 37.38
N GLN A 297 -12.09 26.02 36.23
CA GLN A 297 -12.93 24.98 35.66
C GLN A 297 -12.18 23.65 35.70
N LEU A 298 -12.83 22.67 36.33
CA LEU A 298 -12.47 21.26 36.38
C LEU A 298 -12.17 20.72 34.97
N LEU A 299 -10.97 20.14 34.83
CA LEU A 299 -10.53 19.37 33.68
C LEU A 299 -11.43 18.15 33.46
N PHE A 300 -12.34 18.24 32.49
CA PHE A 300 -12.81 17.08 31.74
C PHE A 300 -12.00 17.00 30.45
N GLN A 301 -11.06 16.06 30.40
CA GLN A 301 -10.30 15.73 29.19
C GLN A 301 -11.12 14.69 28.40
N PRO A 302 -11.62 14.98 27.18
CA PRO A 302 -12.05 13.94 26.28
C PRO A 302 -10.81 13.28 25.68
N GLY A 303 -10.75 11.94 25.74
CA GLY A 303 -9.68 11.14 25.15
C GLY A 303 -9.40 11.57 23.71
N GLY A 304 -8.18 12.05 23.47
CA GLY A 304 -7.71 12.45 22.16
C GLY A 304 -7.44 11.24 21.29
N TYR A 305 -7.85 11.29 20.03
CA TYR A 305 -7.44 10.34 19.01
C TYR A 305 -5.92 10.43 18.81
N PRO A 306 -5.18 9.31 18.68
CA PRO A 306 -3.77 9.36 18.37
C PRO A 306 -3.56 10.01 17.00
N HIS A 307 -2.71 11.04 16.97
CA HIS A 307 -2.38 11.82 15.79
C HIS A 307 -1.44 11.01 14.87
N LEU A 308 -1.95 10.53 13.74
CA LEU A 308 -1.14 9.91 12.69
C LEU A 308 -0.17 10.96 12.10
N SER A 309 1.13 10.77 12.28
CA SER A 309 2.14 11.49 11.50
C SER A 309 2.25 10.83 10.12
N GLN A 310 1.98 11.59 9.05
CA GLN A 310 2.28 11.16 7.69
C GLN A 310 3.80 11.08 7.53
N HIS A 311 4.37 9.90 7.77
CA HIS A 311 5.77 9.62 7.45
C HIS A 311 5.86 9.08 6.02
N SER A 312 5.94 9.98 5.05
CA SER A 312 6.73 9.68 3.86
C SER A 312 8.20 9.93 4.23
N ALA A 313 9.07 8.93 4.04
CA ALA A 313 10.51 9.09 4.26
C ALA A 313 11.01 10.35 3.51
N PRO A 314 11.79 11.24 4.16
CA PRO A 314 12.35 12.39 3.47
C PRO A 314 13.28 11.90 2.35
N LEU A 315 13.27 12.59 1.20
CA LEU A 315 14.10 12.30 0.01
C LEU A 315 15.60 12.09 0.30
N SER A 316 16.09 12.53 1.46
CA SER A 316 17.45 12.30 1.94
C SER A 316 17.73 10.86 2.39
N GLN A 317 16.73 10.09 2.83
CA GLN A 317 16.93 8.67 3.22
C GLN A 317 17.07 7.74 2.02
N LEU A 318 16.50 8.10 0.87
CA LEU A 318 16.71 7.38 -0.39
C LEU A 318 18.12 7.55 -0.96
N HIS A 319 18.80 8.68 -0.67
CA HIS A 319 20.19 8.90 -1.06
C HIS A 319 21.18 7.99 -0.31
N ALA A 320 20.87 7.61 0.94
CA ALA A 320 21.76 6.78 1.75
C ALA A 320 21.81 5.30 1.29
N LEU A 321 20.83 4.86 0.49
CA LEU A 321 20.74 3.50 -0.04
C LEU A 321 21.24 3.37 -1.49
N ALA A 322 21.66 4.47 -2.11
CA ALA A 322 22.08 4.53 -3.51
C ALA A 322 23.61 4.39 -3.71
N ASP A 323 24.34 3.85 -2.73
CA ASP A 323 25.79 3.68 -2.84
C ASP A 323 26.13 2.30 -3.47
N PRO A 324 26.67 2.23 -4.70
CA PRO A 324 26.80 0.97 -5.44
C PRO A 324 27.92 0.03 -4.96
N GLN A 325 28.61 0.34 -3.85
CA GLN A 325 29.74 -0.45 -3.33
C GLN A 325 29.49 -1.14 -1.97
N ALA A 326 28.28 -1.09 -1.42
CA ALA A 326 27.97 -1.68 -0.11
C ALA A 326 27.34 -3.10 -0.14
N LEU A 327 27.40 -3.81 -1.27
CA LEU A 327 26.89 -5.19 -1.38
C LEU A 327 28.02 -6.21 -1.21
N GLY A 328 28.43 -6.44 0.04
CA GLY A 328 29.09 -7.68 0.47
C GLY A 328 28.04 -8.77 0.79
N PRO A 329 28.43 -10.05 0.93
CA PRO A 329 27.47 -11.14 1.09
C PRO A 329 26.80 -11.04 2.47
N VAL A 330 25.59 -10.50 2.50
CA VAL A 330 24.75 -10.55 3.69
C VAL A 330 24.11 -11.93 3.75
N VAL A 331 24.58 -12.73 4.70
CA VAL A 331 23.99 -13.99 5.11
C VAL A 331 22.53 -13.74 5.47
N THR A 332 21.65 -14.45 4.77
CA THR A 332 20.19 -14.39 4.92
C THR A 332 19.81 -14.93 6.29
N GLN A 333 19.08 -14.14 7.09
CA GLN A 333 18.36 -14.67 8.24
C GLN A 333 16.95 -15.04 7.75
N ASP A 334 16.73 -16.35 7.62
CA ASP A 334 15.52 -16.99 7.13
C ASP A 334 14.26 -16.51 7.87
N TYR A 335 13.50 -15.64 7.22
CA TYR A 335 12.09 -15.40 7.53
C TYR A 335 11.27 -16.15 6.47
N LEU A 336 10.79 -17.36 6.83
CA LEU A 336 9.72 -18.16 6.20
C LEU A 336 9.97 -19.69 6.13
N GLN A 337 10.78 -20.26 7.04
CA GLN A 337 10.77 -21.71 7.27
C GLN A 337 10.79 -22.06 8.75
N SER A 338 9.71 -21.75 9.46
CA SER A 338 9.37 -22.37 10.74
C SER A 338 7.91 -22.04 11.03
N HIS A 339 6.99 -22.88 10.57
CA HIS A 339 5.68 -23.15 11.21
C HIS A 339 4.87 -24.08 10.30
N ARG A 340 5.38 -25.29 10.11
CA ARG A 340 4.52 -26.45 9.83
C ARG A 340 5.14 -27.67 10.50
N VAL A 341 4.28 -28.39 11.24
CA VAL A 341 4.44 -29.70 11.90
C VAL A 341 4.83 -29.66 13.39
N GLY A 342 3.80 -29.90 14.23
CA GLY A 342 3.85 -30.93 15.28
C GLY A 342 3.99 -30.47 16.73
N LEU A 343 2.92 -30.56 17.51
CA LEU A 343 2.87 -31.36 18.76
C LEU A 343 1.50 -31.29 19.43
N LEU A 344 0.87 -32.46 19.53
CA LEU A 344 -0.13 -32.78 20.55
C LEU A 344 0.58 -33.05 21.88
N ALA A 345 -0.17 -32.80 22.97
CA ALA A 345 -0.01 -33.27 24.35
C ALA A 345 0.74 -32.37 25.35
N GLY A 346 -0.03 -31.89 26.34
CA GLY A 346 0.38 -31.88 27.75
C GLY A 346 0.45 -30.52 28.46
N GLY A 347 -0.39 -30.33 29.48
CA GLY A 347 -0.10 -29.43 30.61
C GLY A 347 -1.08 -28.28 30.82
N ALA A 348 -2.07 -28.49 31.69
CA ALA A 348 -3.01 -27.50 32.18
C ALA A 348 -2.38 -26.58 33.24
N VAL A 349 -2.72 -25.27 33.26
CA VAL A 349 -3.04 -24.45 34.46
C VAL A 349 -3.86 -23.18 34.06
N GLY A 350 -5.12 -23.08 34.51
CA GLY A 350 -5.67 -21.91 35.23
C GLY A 350 -6.20 -20.63 34.54
N GLY A 351 -7.39 -20.70 33.90
CA GLY A 351 -8.57 -19.78 33.96
C GLY A 351 -8.49 -18.25 33.73
N PRO A 352 -9.65 -17.53 33.61
CA PRO A 352 -10.97 -17.93 33.12
C PRO A 352 -11.49 -17.01 31.99
N PHE A 353 -11.85 -17.57 30.83
CA PHE A 353 -12.77 -16.93 29.89
C PHE A 353 -14.03 -17.79 29.79
N HIS A 354 -15.19 -17.16 30.01
CA HIS A 354 -16.50 -17.76 29.88
C HIS A 354 -16.86 -18.00 28.40
N PRO A 355 -17.32 -19.20 28.00
CA PRO A 355 -17.86 -19.46 26.68
C PRO A 355 -19.40 -19.36 26.66
N TYR A 356 -19.96 -18.81 25.57
CA TYR A 356 -21.39 -18.93 25.22
C TYR A 356 -21.68 -20.33 24.63
N PRO A 357 -22.90 -20.88 24.80
CA PRO A 357 -23.18 -22.29 24.57
C PRO A 357 -23.51 -22.62 23.09
N GLY A 358 -23.07 -23.80 22.68
CA GLY A 358 -23.39 -24.42 21.39
C GLY A 358 -24.70 -25.21 21.39
N LEU A 359 -25.21 -25.47 20.19
CA LEU A 359 -26.22 -26.47 19.89
C LEU A 359 -25.52 -27.73 19.37
N ALA A 360 -25.59 -28.82 20.15
CA ALA A 360 -25.16 -30.14 19.75
C ALA A 360 -26.36 -31.10 19.78
N ALA A 361 -26.62 -31.73 18.63
CA ALA A 361 -27.22 -33.04 18.51
C ALA A 361 -26.24 -33.81 17.60
N GLY A 362 -25.61 -34.92 17.96
CA GLY A 362 -26.04 -36.01 18.82
C GLY A 362 -26.31 -37.20 17.91
N LEU A 363 -25.30 -38.05 17.67
CA LEU A 363 -25.41 -39.48 17.31
C LEU A 363 -23.99 -40.11 17.31
N GLN A 364 -23.85 -41.22 18.03
CA GLN A 364 -22.61 -41.96 18.28
C GLN A 364 -22.19 -42.90 17.12
N PRO A 365 -20.92 -43.41 17.13
CA PRO A 365 -20.33 -44.19 16.05
C PRO A 365 -20.36 -45.71 16.31
N GLY A 366 -20.28 -46.50 15.23
CA GLY A 366 -20.16 -47.96 15.29
C GLY A 366 -19.21 -48.55 14.24
N VAL A 367 -18.08 -49.07 14.73
CA VAL A 367 -17.46 -50.36 14.35
C VAL A 367 -16.56 -50.49 13.10
N ARG A 368 -15.31 -50.91 13.40
CA ARG A 368 -14.30 -51.76 12.70
C ARG A 368 -13.47 -51.23 11.52
N ALA A 369 -12.15 -51.30 11.75
CA ALA A 369 -11.07 -51.25 10.77
C ALA A 369 -10.71 -52.65 10.22
N LEU A 370 -10.23 -52.70 8.97
CA LEU A 370 -9.32 -53.69 8.33
C LEU A 370 -8.76 -53.05 7.00
N PRO A 371 -7.64 -53.51 6.40
CA PRO A 371 -6.56 -52.62 5.88
C PRO A 371 -6.28 -52.64 4.36
N LEU A 372 -5.61 -51.56 3.89
CA LEU A 372 -4.80 -51.36 2.64
C LEU A 372 -5.53 -51.42 1.27
N PRO A 373 -5.06 -50.76 0.18
CA PRO A 373 -3.69 -50.35 -0.16
C PRO A 373 -3.48 -48.85 -0.47
N GLY A 374 -2.25 -48.37 -0.34
CA GLY A 374 -1.88 -46.97 -0.60
C GLY A 374 -1.79 -46.64 -2.11
N PRO A 375 -1.99 -45.37 -2.53
CA PRO A 375 -1.81 -44.98 -3.91
C PRO A 375 -0.47 -44.26 -4.15
N ILE A 376 0.37 -44.93 -4.93
CA ILE A 376 1.03 -44.47 -6.17
C ILE A 376 1.44 -42.98 -6.22
N SER A 377 2.76 -42.76 -6.16
CA SER A 377 3.42 -41.50 -6.48
C SER A 377 3.30 -41.20 -7.98
N MET A 378 2.55 -40.16 -8.35
CA MET A 378 2.61 -39.53 -9.66
C MET A 378 3.57 -38.34 -9.59
N GLN A 379 4.76 -38.47 -10.17
CA GLN A 379 5.63 -37.33 -10.42
C GLN A 379 5.05 -36.51 -11.57
N VAL A 380 4.52 -35.33 -11.24
CA VAL A 380 4.21 -34.29 -12.22
C VAL A 380 5.51 -33.54 -12.51
N ALA A 381 6.04 -33.69 -13.72
CA ALA A 381 7.10 -32.83 -14.22
C ALA A 381 6.53 -31.42 -14.38
N MET A 382 6.95 -30.50 -13.51
CA MET A 382 6.66 -29.08 -13.64
C MET A 382 7.45 -28.55 -14.84
N ALA A 383 6.77 -28.33 -15.96
CA ALA A 383 7.32 -27.56 -17.05
C ALA A 383 7.47 -26.11 -16.58
N ALA A 384 8.70 -25.68 -16.30
CA ALA A 384 9.00 -24.28 -16.06
C ALA A 384 8.78 -23.51 -17.38
N GLU A 385 7.85 -22.56 -17.39
CA GLU A 385 7.72 -21.63 -18.51
C GLU A 385 9.02 -20.82 -18.65
N PRO A 386 9.57 -20.66 -19.86
CA PRO A 386 10.78 -19.89 -20.07
C PRO A 386 10.51 -18.42 -19.75
N ARG A 387 11.20 -17.87 -18.75
CA ARG A 387 11.19 -16.44 -18.44
C ARG A 387 12.04 -15.67 -19.45
N HIS A 388 11.54 -14.51 -19.88
CA HIS A 388 12.27 -13.65 -20.79
C HIS A 388 13.21 -12.72 -20.01
N CYS A 389 14.50 -12.78 -20.31
CA CYS A 389 15.47 -11.80 -19.82
C CYS A 389 15.42 -10.56 -20.71
N LEU A 390 15.07 -9.40 -20.14
CA LEU A 390 15.12 -8.13 -20.87
C LEU A 390 16.53 -7.54 -20.75
N SER A 391 17.40 -7.88 -21.72
CA SER A 391 18.65 -7.16 -21.96
C SER A 391 18.51 -6.33 -23.24
N VAL A 392 18.15 -5.05 -23.10
CA VAL A 392 18.25 -4.12 -24.23
C VAL A 392 19.70 -3.66 -24.29
N ALA A 393 20.52 -4.37 -25.07
CA ALA A 393 21.87 -3.93 -25.39
C ALA A 393 21.79 -2.69 -26.28
N TYR A 394 22.16 -1.53 -25.72
CA TYR A 394 22.30 -0.29 -26.47
C TYR A 394 23.57 -0.33 -27.32
N GLY A 395 23.42 -0.66 -28.60
CA GLY A 395 24.45 -0.48 -29.63
C GLY A 395 24.04 0.58 -30.64
N GLY A 396 24.74 1.71 -30.67
CA GLY A 396 24.66 2.70 -31.73
C GLY A 396 25.65 2.38 -32.85
N GLY A 397 25.22 2.47 -34.11
CA GLY A 397 26.14 2.63 -35.24
C GLY A 397 25.72 2.01 -36.58
N TYR A 398 25.22 2.87 -37.48
CA TYR A 398 25.47 3.00 -38.93
C TYR A 398 25.10 1.90 -39.98
N LEU A 399 24.29 2.39 -40.94
CA LEU A 399 24.26 2.19 -42.41
C LEU A 399 23.89 0.83 -43.05
N GLY A 400 22.87 0.87 -43.92
CA GLY A 400 23.08 0.50 -45.33
C GLY A 400 22.30 -0.68 -45.92
N SER A 401 21.14 -0.39 -46.50
CA SER A 401 20.56 -0.89 -47.76
C SER A 401 20.62 -2.36 -48.23
N HIS A 402 19.43 -2.80 -48.68
CA HIS A 402 19.09 -3.79 -49.71
C HIS A 402 19.45 -5.27 -49.48
N HIS A 403 18.42 -6.12 -49.40
CA HIS A 403 18.08 -7.06 -50.48
C HIS A 403 16.63 -7.55 -50.36
N SER A 404 15.97 -7.64 -51.51
CA SER A 404 14.56 -7.98 -51.74
C SER A 404 14.28 -9.49 -51.79
N PHE A 405 12.98 -9.82 -51.81
CA PHE A 405 12.24 -11.03 -52.27
C PHE A 405 11.54 -11.80 -51.14
N ALA A 406 10.33 -12.35 -51.29
CA ALA A 406 9.10 -12.04 -52.03
C ALA A 406 8.04 -13.07 -51.58
N THR A 407 6.77 -12.82 -51.92
CA THR A 407 5.58 -13.72 -51.92
C THR A 407 4.86 -13.91 -50.57
N GLY A 408 3.52 -13.79 -50.48
CA GLY A 408 2.52 -13.48 -51.49
C GLY A 408 1.10 -13.29 -50.92
N CYS A 409 0.23 -12.73 -51.78
CA CYS A 409 -1.23 -12.90 -51.90
C CYS A 409 -2.16 -12.46 -50.76
N PHE A 410 -2.98 -11.43 -51.02
CA PHE A 410 -4.37 -11.61 -51.47
C PHE A 410 -4.90 -10.35 -52.19
N ASP A 411 -5.42 -10.56 -53.40
CA ASP A 411 -6.32 -9.68 -54.17
C ASP A 411 -7.56 -9.32 -53.32
N ARG A 412 -8.29 -8.21 -53.51
CA ARG A 412 -8.76 -7.60 -54.76
C ARG A 412 -9.30 -6.19 -54.49
#